data_AF-A0A6P2B892-F1
#
_entry.id   AF-A0A6P2B892-F1
#
_cell.length_a   1.000
_cell.length_b   1.000
_cell.length_c   1.000
_cell.angle_alpha   90.00
_cell.angle_beta   90.00
_cell.angle_gamma   90.00
#
_symmetry.space_group_name_H-M   'P 1'
#
loop_
_entity.id
_entity.type
_entity.pdbx_description
1 polymer ?
#
loop_
_entity_poly.entity_id
_entity_poly.type
_entity_poly.pdbx_seq_one_letter_code
_entity_poly.pdbx_strand_id
1 'polypeptide(L)'
;MCVANLRYRRPLGEGGKKMKALLGYLTYRDSRHEGVRLVAGKERWVDRGMGQSVTEIAERCQAYQSEHVLLFSLVINPNPSLIEMIPVDKREAFVRQLTESVVEDFFVERGIDTGVEFSYVYHSRNTDADGRHNPHTHIVLPGTFYEADEGRRVPLYFSQNRSERHIDLLHTVTERHTEQLLERTIGHDWERLHDERNPTQAEDDLASPSFDISFDL
;
A
#
# COMPACT_ATOMS: atom_id res chain seq x y z
N MET A 1 9.82 9.80 -3.65
CA MET A 1 10.09 8.60 -4.48
C MET A 1 8.91 7.64 -4.62
N CYS A 2 8.22 7.30 -3.52
CA CYS A 2 7.04 6.45 -3.54
C CYS A 2 6.02 7.01 -2.55
N VAL A 3 4.73 6.99 -2.91
CA VAL A 3 3.65 7.41 -2.02
C VAL A 3 3.20 6.21 -1.20
N ALA A 4 3.27 6.34 0.13
CA ALA A 4 2.67 5.41 1.08
C ALA A 4 1.59 6.12 1.90
N ASN A 5 0.32 5.78 1.64
CA ASN A 5 -0.83 6.45 2.26
C ASN A 5 -1.71 5.47 3.00
N LEU A 6 -2.01 5.80 4.26
CA LEU A 6 -2.82 4.98 5.16
C LEU A 6 -4.16 5.68 5.48
N ARG A 7 -5.23 4.91 5.43
CA ARG A 7 -6.57 5.29 5.92
C ARG A 7 -7.13 4.19 6.81
N TYR A 8 -8.13 4.51 7.62
CA TYR A 8 -8.85 3.52 8.41
C TYR A 8 -10.36 3.70 8.33
N ARG A 9 -11.10 2.61 8.56
CA ARG A 9 -12.55 2.64 8.72
C ARG A 9 -12.93 2.21 10.12
N ARG A 10 -13.98 2.84 10.67
CA ARG A 10 -14.52 2.52 12.00
C ARG A 10 -15.55 1.37 11.93
N PRO A 11 -15.71 0.58 13.00
CA PRO A 11 -16.73 -0.49 13.08
C PRO A 11 -18.18 -0.01 13.00
N LEU A 12 -18.48 1.16 13.56
CA LEU A 12 -19.86 1.61 13.81
C LEU A 12 -20.64 2.02 12.54
N GLY A 13 -21.96 1.85 12.60
CA GLY A 13 -22.90 2.27 11.57
C GLY A 13 -22.80 1.42 10.29
N GLU A 14 -22.68 2.06 9.13
CA GLU A 14 -22.52 1.39 7.84
C GLU A 14 -21.10 0.84 7.59
N GLY A 15 -20.23 0.74 8.62
CA GLY A 15 -18.83 0.34 8.50
C GLY A 15 -18.63 -0.96 7.72
N GLY A 16 -19.36 -2.03 8.06
CA GLY A 16 -19.28 -3.32 7.38
C GLY A 16 -19.75 -3.28 5.92
N LYS A 17 -20.80 -2.50 5.60
CA LYS A 17 -21.30 -2.32 4.23
C LYS A 17 -20.30 -1.53 3.39
N LYS A 18 -19.73 -0.45 3.94
CA LYS A 18 -18.70 0.38 3.30
C LYS A 18 -17.39 -0.38 3.10
N MET A 19 -17.02 -1.25 4.04
CA MET A 19 -15.90 -2.18 3.88
C MET A 19 -16.10 -3.11 2.69
N LYS A 20 -17.23 -3.81 2.62
CA LYS A 20 -17.51 -4.72 1.49
C LYS A 20 -17.56 -3.98 0.16
N ALA A 21 -18.09 -2.75 0.15
CA ALA A 21 -18.08 -1.89 -1.04
C ALA A 21 -16.64 -1.50 -1.45
N LEU A 22 -15.77 -1.16 -0.49
CA LEU A 22 -14.36 -0.90 -0.74
C LEU A 22 -13.66 -2.15 -1.30
N LEU A 23 -13.78 -3.31 -0.63
CA LEU A 23 -13.14 -4.55 -1.08
C LEU A 23 -13.62 -4.95 -2.47
N GLY A 24 -14.92 -4.83 -2.75
CA GLY A 24 -15.47 -5.04 -4.09
C GLY A 24 -14.92 -4.05 -5.11
N TYR A 25 -14.83 -2.76 -4.76
CA TYR A 25 -14.23 -1.75 -5.63
C TYR A 25 -12.78 -2.09 -5.99
N LEU A 26 -11.96 -2.42 -5.00
CA LEU A 26 -10.55 -2.79 -5.21
C LEU A 26 -10.42 -4.08 -6.02
N THR A 27 -11.28 -5.06 -5.80
CA THR A 27 -11.18 -6.36 -6.49
C THR A 27 -11.59 -6.26 -7.96
N TYR A 28 -12.64 -5.49 -8.25
CA TYR A 28 -13.35 -5.57 -9.53
C TYR A 28 -13.09 -4.39 -10.47
N ARG A 29 -12.25 -3.43 -10.09
CA ARG A 29 -11.96 -2.23 -10.89
C ARG A 29 -10.47 -1.91 -10.93
N ASP A 30 -9.94 -1.69 -12.14
CA ASP A 30 -8.60 -1.10 -12.33
C ASP A 30 -8.67 0.45 -12.31
N SER A 31 -9.82 1.05 -12.67
CA SER A 31 -10.06 2.49 -12.58
C SER A 31 -11.51 2.84 -12.23
N ARG A 32 -11.83 4.13 -12.05
CA ARG A 32 -13.22 4.60 -11.82
C ARG A 32 -14.17 4.18 -12.94
N HIS A 33 -13.67 4.04 -14.16
CA HIS A 33 -14.46 3.80 -15.36
C HIS A 33 -14.24 2.43 -16.01
N GLU A 34 -13.15 1.73 -15.67
CA GLU A 34 -12.78 0.44 -16.28
C GLU A 34 -12.94 -0.72 -15.28
N GLY A 35 -13.78 -1.67 -15.65
CA GLY A 35 -13.94 -2.95 -14.94
C GLY A 35 -12.91 -3.98 -15.40
N VAL A 36 -12.50 -4.84 -14.47
CA VAL A 36 -11.50 -5.90 -14.73
C VAL A 36 -12.15 -7.11 -15.39
N ARG A 37 -11.44 -7.77 -16.31
CA ARG A 37 -11.83 -9.11 -16.79
C ARG A 37 -11.63 -10.14 -15.68
N LEU A 38 -12.74 -10.61 -15.11
CA LEU A 38 -12.72 -11.61 -14.04
C LEU A 38 -12.49 -13.02 -14.58
N VAL A 39 -11.59 -13.76 -13.95
CA VAL A 39 -11.46 -15.21 -14.13
C VAL A 39 -12.14 -15.87 -12.92
N ALA A 40 -13.23 -16.60 -13.18
CA ALA A 40 -13.96 -17.29 -12.12
C ALA A 40 -13.02 -18.20 -11.30
N GLY A 41 -13.08 -18.12 -9.97
CA GLY A 41 -12.29 -18.96 -9.06
C GLY A 41 -10.86 -18.48 -8.78
N LYS A 42 -10.41 -17.35 -9.35
CA LYS A 42 -9.16 -16.68 -8.96
C LYS A 42 -9.45 -15.23 -8.61
N GLU A 43 -9.58 -14.95 -7.32
CA GLU A 43 -9.55 -13.58 -6.83
C GLU A 43 -8.10 -13.06 -6.83
N ARG A 44 -7.92 -11.76 -7.14
CA ARG A 44 -6.60 -11.15 -7.41
C ARG A 44 -5.77 -10.86 -6.14
N TRP A 45 -6.33 -11.13 -4.96
CA TRP A 45 -5.69 -10.84 -3.69
C TRP A 45 -4.56 -11.82 -3.42
N VAL A 46 -3.42 -11.28 -3.00
CA VAL A 46 -2.36 -12.05 -2.36
C VAL A 46 -2.67 -12.11 -0.87
N ASP A 47 -2.78 -13.33 -0.36
CA ASP A 47 -3.04 -13.59 1.06
C ASP A 47 -1.74 -13.65 1.86
N ARG A 48 -1.64 -12.77 2.85
CA ARG A 48 -0.60 -12.75 3.88
C ARG A 48 -1.24 -12.81 5.29
N GLY A 49 -2.33 -13.55 5.41
CA GLY A 49 -3.08 -13.76 6.65
C GLY A 49 -4.48 -13.15 6.65
N MET A 50 -4.90 -12.35 5.66
CA MET A 50 -6.25 -11.77 5.58
C MET A 50 -7.19 -12.44 4.56
N GLY A 51 -6.70 -13.29 3.68
CA GLY A 51 -7.50 -14.12 2.78
C GLY A 51 -7.30 -13.76 1.32
N GLN A 52 -7.76 -14.63 0.43
CA GLN A 52 -7.72 -14.43 -1.03
C GLN A 52 -9.08 -13.92 -1.56
N SER A 53 -10.11 -14.12 -0.75
CA SER A 53 -11.49 -13.62 -0.75
C SER A 53 -11.81 -12.15 -0.47
N VAL A 54 -12.66 -11.46 -1.23
CA VAL A 54 -13.46 -10.33 -0.68
C VAL A 54 -14.23 -10.78 0.56
N THR A 55 -14.80 -11.98 0.52
CA THR A 55 -15.55 -12.57 1.63
C THR A 55 -14.63 -12.89 2.80
N GLU A 56 -13.53 -13.64 2.56
CA GLU A 56 -12.57 -14.00 3.61
C GLU A 56 -11.93 -12.76 4.26
N ILE A 57 -11.53 -11.77 3.47
CA ILE A 57 -10.96 -10.52 3.98
C ILE A 57 -11.98 -9.76 4.81
N ALA A 58 -13.23 -9.67 4.36
CA ALA A 58 -14.28 -9.02 5.15
C ALA A 58 -14.54 -9.74 6.48
N GLU A 59 -14.57 -11.07 6.47
CA GLU A 59 -14.76 -11.88 7.68
C GLU A 59 -13.59 -11.71 8.66
N ARG A 60 -12.34 -11.73 8.18
CA ARG A 60 -11.15 -11.50 9.01
C ARG A 60 -11.10 -10.07 9.55
N CYS A 61 -11.45 -9.05 8.76
CA CYS A 61 -11.55 -7.68 9.27
C CYS A 61 -12.59 -7.56 10.39
N GLN A 62 -13.74 -8.24 10.28
CA GLN A 62 -14.75 -8.25 11.35
C GLN A 62 -14.26 -9.00 12.59
N ALA A 63 -13.62 -10.15 12.41
CA ALA A 63 -13.09 -10.96 13.51
C ALA A 63 -11.94 -10.25 14.26
N TYR A 64 -11.12 -9.48 13.54
CA TYR A 64 -9.90 -8.86 14.05
C TYR A 64 -10.00 -7.34 14.18
N GLN A 65 -11.22 -6.78 14.24
CA GLN A 65 -11.41 -5.36 14.50
C GLN A 65 -11.03 -4.99 15.94
N SER A 66 -10.60 -3.75 16.14
CA SER A 66 -10.55 -3.13 17.48
C SER A 66 -11.84 -2.38 17.76
N GLU A 67 -11.94 -1.78 18.95
CA GLU A 67 -13.07 -0.90 19.29
C GLU A 67 -13.25 0.26 18.28
N HIS A 68 -12.14 0.74 17.70
CA HIS A 68 -12.14 1.95 16.87
C HIS A 68 -11.82 1.69 15.40
N VAL A 69 -11.25 0.54 15.06
CA VAL A 69 -10.81 0.24 13.69
C VAL A 69 -11.34 -1.10 13.22
N LEU A 70 -12.12 -1.07 12.15
CA LEU A 70 -12.57 -2.25 11.41
C LEU A 70 -11.49 -2.75 10.44
N LEU A 71 -10.86 -1.82 9.72
CA LEU A 71 -9.76 -2.11 8.80
C LEU A 71 -8.91 -0.87 8.57
N PHE A 72 -7.63 -1.10 8.28
CA PHE A 72 -6.77 -0.12 7.63
C PHE A 72 -6.67 -0.44 6.13
N SER A 73 -6.55 0.62 5.33
CA SER A 73 -6.25 0.57 3.91
C SER A 73 -4.96 1.34 3.68
N LEU A 74 -3.93 0.65 3.23
CA LEU A 74 -2.64 1.21 2.85
C LEU A 74 -2.50 1.15 1.32
N VAL A 75 -1.85 2.15 0.74
CA VAL A 75 -1.49 2.17 -0.69
C VAL A 75 0.01 2.34 -0.81
N ILE A 76 0.66 1.50 -1.62
CA ILE A 76 2.05 1.70 -2.06
C ILE A 76 2.01 2.04 -3.54
N ASN A 77 2.42 3.25 -3.88
CA ASN A 77 2.35 3.80 -5.23
C ASN A 77 3.67 4.49 -5.60
N PRO A 78 4.60 3.76 -6.26
CA PRO A 78 5.87 4.32 -6.73
C PRO A 78 5.66 5.45 -7.73
N ASN A 79 6.58 6.42 -7.77
CA ASN A 79 6.51 7.50 -8.74
C ASN A 79 6.54 6.94 -10.18
N PRO A 80 5.57 7.27 -11.04
CA PRO A 80 5.54 6.83 -12.44
C PRO A 80 6.83 7.10 -13.22
N SER A 81 7.54 8.21 -12.97
CA SER A 81 8.81 8.50 -13.66
C SER A 81 9.94 7.53 -13.27
N LEU A 82 9.91 6.97 -12.06
CA LEU A 82 10.82 5.89 -11.65
C LEU A 82 10.42 4.55 -12.29
N ILE A 83 9.11 4.26 -12.33
CA ILE A 83 8.56 3.05 -12.97
C ILE A 83 8.93 2.97 -14.45
N GLU A 84 9.00 4.11 -15.15
CA GLU A 84 9.40 4.17 -16.56
C GLU A 84 10.81 3.64 -16.82
N MET A 85 11.71 3.74 -15.83
CA MET A 85 13.05 3.17 -15.93
C MET A 85 13.08 1.66 -15.80
N ILE A 86 12.02 1.06 -15.25
CA ILE A 86 11.92 -0.39 -15.04
C ILE A 86 11.35 -1.05 -16.30
N PRO A 87 11.96 -2.14 -16.81
CA PRO A 87 11.41 -2.92 -17.92
C PRO A 87 9.96 -3.34 -17.65
N VAL A 88 9.08 -3.20 -18.64
CA VAL A 88 7.62 -3.38 -18.49
C VAL A 88 7.26 -4.72 -17.86
N ASP A 89 7.93 -5.78 -18.29
CA ASP A 89 7.78 -7.17 -17.83
C ASP A 89 8.23 -7.38 -16.37
N LYS A 90 8.99 -6.45 -15.79
CA LYS A 90 9.47 -6.50 -14.41
C LYS A 90 8.68 -5.62 -13.44
N ARG A 91 7.83 -4.72 -13.93
CA ARG A 91 7.15 -3.70 -13.09
C ARG A 91 6.22 -4.31 -12.05
N GLU A 92 5.44 -5.33 -12.41
CA GLU A 92 4.57 -6.00 -11.43
C GLU A 92 5.38 -6.65 -10.31
N ALA A 93 6.43 -7.40 -10.66
CA ALA A 93 7.31 -8.03 -9.68
C ALA A 93 7.97 -7.00 -8.76
N PHE A 94 8.43 -5.88 -9.32
CA PHE A 94 9.01 -4.77 -8.56
C PHE A 94 8.02 -4.23 -7.52
N VAL A 95 6.79 -3.87 -7.93
CA VAL A 95 5.81 -3.26 -7.02
C VAL A 95 5.33 -4.24 -5.95
N ARG A 96 5.17 -5.52 -6.29
CA ARG A 96 4.82 -6.57 -5.32
C ARG A 96 5.93 -6.75 -4.28
N GLN A 97 7.18 -6.85 -4.72
CA GLN A 97 8.32 -6.98 -3.82
C GLN A 97 8.48 -5.76 -2.92
N LEU A 98 8.34 -4.54 -3.47
CA LEU A 98 8.35 -3.31 -2.70
C LEU A 98 7.24 -3.33 -1.63
N THR A 99 6.03 -3.72 -2.02
CA THR A 99 4.87 -3.81 -1.11
C THR A 99 5.15 -4.71 0.08
N GLU A 100 5.64 -5.93 -0.19
CA GLU A 100 5.89 -6.91 0.86
C GLU A 100 7.04 -6.48 1.76
N SER A 101 8.14 -6.01 1.19
CA SER A 101 9.30 -5.54 1.97
C SER A 101 8.94 -4.37 2.88
N VAL A 102 8.17 -3.40 2.36
CA VAL A 102 7.74 -2.24 3.14
C VAL A 102 6.83 -2.65 4.30
N VAL A 103 5.84 -3.53 4.06
CA VAL A 103 4.91 -3.95 5.12
C VAL A 103 5.63 -4.77 6.18
N GLU A 104 6.49 -5.70 5.78
CA GLU A 104 7.25 -6.56 6.70
C GLU A 104 8.21 -5.74 7.56
N ASP A 105 9.12 -4.96 6.95
CA ASP A 105 10.10 -4.16 7.69
C ASP A 105 9.43 -3.06 8.53
N PHE A 106 8.33 -2.47 8.07
CA PHE A 106 7.61 -1.46 8.84
C PHE A 106 7.12 -2.01 10.19
N PHE A 107 6.59 -3.23 10.23
CA PHE A 107 6.12 -3.82 11.49
C PHE A 107 7.28 -4.33 12.36
N VAL A 108 8.36 -4.84 11.75
CA VAL A 108 9.59 -5.18 12.48
C VAL A 108 10.18 -3.94 13.15
N GLU A 109 10.31 -2.81 12.46
CA GLU A 109 10.85 -1.58 13.04
C GLU A 109 9.94 -0.97 14.11
N ARG A 110 8.66 -1.34 14.13
CA ARG A 110 7.73 -1.02 15.21
C ARG A 110 7.83 -1.93 16.43
N GLY A 111 8.68 -2.96 16.39
CA GLY A 111 8.78 -3.99 17.42
C GLY A 111 7.59 -4.96 17.44
N ILE A 112 6.88 -5.10 16.32
CA ILE A 112 5.81 -6.09 16.15
C ILE A 112 6.41 -7.32 15.45
N ASP A 113 7.15 -8.12 16.22
CA ASP A 113 7.93 -9.26 15.70
C ASP A 113 7.06 -10.41 15.18
N THR A 114 5.81 -10.52 15.65
CA THR A 114 4.83 -11.48 15.15
C THR A 114 4.34 -11.16 13.74
N GLY A 115 4.62 -9.96 13.26
CA GLY A 115 4.01 -9.40 12.05
C GLY A 115 2.53 -9.05 12.24
N VAL A 116 1.93 -8.56 11.17
CA VAL A 116 0.49 -8.24 11.09
C VAL A 116 -0.06 -8.91 9.84
N GLU A 117 -1.22 -9.56 9.97
CA GLU A 117 -1.89 -10.16 8.83
C GLU A 117 -2.31 -9.08 7.83
N PHE A 118 -2.07 -9.32 6.54
CA PHE A 118 -2.57 -8.45 5.48
C PHE A 118 -3.00 -9.24 4.25
N SER A 119 -3.70 -8.56 3.37
CA SER A 119 -3.87 -8.99 1.98
C SER A 119 -3.71 -7.78 1.08
N TYR A 120 -3.19 -7.99 -0.12
CA TYR A 120 -3.04 -6.90 -1.08
C TYR A 120 -3.45 -7.29 -2.49
N VAL A 121 -3.84 -6.31 -3.27
CA VAL A 121 -4.15 -6.45 -4.70
C VAL A 121 -3.27 -5.50 -5.51
N TYR A 122 -2.72 -6.01 -6.61
CA TYR A 122 -1.93 -5.24 -7.57
C TYR A 122 -2.82 -4.66 -8.66
N HIS A 123 -2.67 -3.36 -8.92
CA HIS A 123 -3.36 -2.63 -9.97
C HIS A 123 -2.33 -2.04 -10.91
N SER A 124 -2.61 -2.08 -12.21
CA SER A 124 -1.82 -1.43 -13.25
C SER A 124 -2.73 -0.61 -14.13
N ARG A 125 -2.81 0.68 -13.85
CA ARG A 125 -3.50 1.65 -14.72
C ARG A 125 -2.51 2.64 -15.28
N ASN A 126 -2.93 3.41 -16.27
CA ASN A 126 -2.17 4.58 -16.68
C ASN A 126 -2.56 5.80 -15.82
N THR A 127 -1.66 6.77 -15.67
CA THR A 127 -1.97 8.07 -15.06
C THR A 127 -2.97 8.82 -15.93
N ASP A 128 -3.92 9.51 -15.31
CA ASP A 128 -4.94 10.27 -16.03
C ASP A 128 -4.37 11.52 -16.72
N ALA A 129 -3.29 12.08 -16.17
CA ALA A 129 -2.68 13.34 -16.62
C ALA A 129 -1.85 13.16 -17.91
N ASP A 130 -1.03 12.11 -17.98
CA ASP A 130 -0.02 11.94 -19.02
C ASP A 130 0.11 10.50 -19.54
N GLY A 131 -0.76 9.59 -19.12
CA GLY A 131 -0.84 8.23 -19.67
C GLY A 131 0.32 7.30 -19.29
N ARG A 132 1.17 7.69 -18.34
CA ARG A 132 2.28 6.88 -17.84
C ARG A 132 1.77 5.66 -17.09
N HIS A 133 2.51 4.57 -17.18
CA HIS A 133 2.16 3.36 -16.44
C HIS A 133 2.31 3.59 -14.93
N ASN A 134 1.24 3.35 -14.18
CA ASN A 134 1.10 3.67 -12.75
C ASN A 134 0.73 2.42 -11.93
N PRO A 135 1.64 1.44 -11.81
CA PRO A 135 1.42 0.23 -11.03
C PRO A 135 1.47 0.54 -9.53
N HIS A 136 0.47 0.06 -8.79
CA HIS A 136 0.36 0.29 -7.35
C HIS A 136 -0.34 -0.88 -6.68
N THR A 137 -0.23 -0.96 -5.35
CA THR A 137 -0.97 -1.94 -4.55
C THR A 137 -1.91 -1.27 -3.56
N HIS A 138 -3.05 -1.91 -3.36
CA HIS A 138 -3.92 -1.65 -2.23
C HIS A 138 -3.77 -2.79 -1.22
N ILE A 139 -3.47 -2.43 0.02
CA ILE A 139 -3.21 -3.36 1.13
C ILE A 139 -4.29 -3.15 2.18
N VAL A 140 -4.82 -4.24 2.70
CA VAL A 140 -5.83 -4.26 3.76
C VAL A 140 -5.25 -4.94 4.99
N LEU A 141 -5.35 -4.25 6.13
CA LEU A 141 -4.91 -4.75 7.44
C LEU A 141 -6.08 -4.73 8.43
N PRO A 142 -6.10 -5.63 9.43
CA PRO A 142 -7.10 -5.63 10.50
C PRO A 142 -6.89 -4.50 11.50
N GLY A 143 -7.89 -4.28 12.38
CA GLY A 143 -7.79 -3.31 13.48
C GLY A 143 -6.97 -3.77 14.68
N THR A 144 -6.54 -5.03 14.70
CA THR A 144 -5.77 -5.68 15.78
C THR A 144 -4.71 -6.60 15.19
N PHE A 145 -3.61 -6.81 15.93
CA PHE A 145 -2.62 -7.83 15.63
C PHE A 145 -2.47 -8.77 16.83
N TYR A 146 -1.91 -9.96 16.62
CA TYR A 146 -1.68 -10.91 17.71
C TYR A 146 -0.36 -10.60 18.42
N GLU A 147 -0.42 -10.26 19.71
CA GLU A 147 0.77 -10.02 20.53
C GLU A 147 1.16 -11.32 21.23
N ALA A 148 2.34 -11.86 20.91
CA ALA A 148 2.75 -13.18 21.39
C ALA A 148 2.98 -13.19 22.90
N ASP A 149 3.60 -12.12 23.43
CA ASP A 149 3.90 -12.00 24.85
C ASP A 149 2.63 -11.89 25.71
N GLU A 150 1.58 -11.29 25.16
CA GLU A 150 0.27 -11.19 25.83
C GLU A 150 -0.67 -12.37 25.53
N GLY A 151 -0.32 -13.22 24.55
CA GLY A 151 -1.13 -14.36 24.14
C GLY A 151 -2.52 -13.98 23.60
N ARG A 152 -2.70 -12.75 23.12
CA ARG A 152 -4.00 -12.21 22.70
C ARG A 152 -3.85 -11.18 21.59
N ARG A 153 -4.96 -10.87 20.92
CA ARG A 153 -4.99 -9.75 19.98
C ARG A 153 -5.05 -8.43 20.73
N VAL A 154 -4.24 -7.46 20.30
CA VAL A 154 -4.19 -6.10 20.83
C VAL A 154 -4.48 -5.10 19.70
N PRO A 155 -5.03 -3.91 20.02
CA PRO A 155 -5.34 -2.92 18.99
C PRO A 155 -4.10 -2.46 18.20
N LEU A 156 -4.25 -2.39 16.89
CA LEU A 156 -3.23 -1.83 16.00
C LEU A 156 -3.45 -0.32 15.87
N TYR A 157 -2.44 0.47 16.24
CA TYR A 157 -2.48 1.93 16.15
C TYR A 157 -1.48 2.45 15.12
N PHE A 158 -1.87 3.52 14.41
CA PHE A 158 -0.99 4.33 13.58
C PHE A 158 -1.04 5.75 14.12
N SER A 159 -0.03 6.11 14.91
CA SER A 159 0.05 7.39 15.57
C SER A 159 0.73 8.43 14.67
N GLN A 160 0.24 9.66 14.75
CA GLN A 160 0.89 10.87 14.23
C GLN A 160 1.38 11.78 15.37
N ASN A 161 1.27 11.34 16.63
CA ASN A 161 1.72 12.17 17.76
C ASN A 161 3.24 12.20 17.87
N ARG A 162 3.80 13.22 18.52
CA ARG A 162 5.25 13.46 18.56
C ARG A 162 6.07 12.35 19.23
N SER A 163 5.44 11.53 20.08
CA SER A 163 6.10 10.40 20.76
C SER A 163 6.19 9.14 19.88
N GLU A 164 5.21 8.92 19.00
CA GLU A 164 5.15 7.76 18.11
C GLU A 164 4.81 8.22 16.69
N ARG A 165 5.84 8.34 15.85
CA ARG A 165 5.72 8.86 14.47
C ARG A 165 5.60 7.72 13.46
N HIS A 166 4.55 6.90 13.57
CA HIS A 166 4.37 5.71 12.72
C HIS A 166 4.20 6.06 11.25
N ILE A 167 3.62 7.21 10.92
CA ILE A 167 3.47 7.64 9.52
C ILE A 167 4.84 8.04 8.95
N ASP A 168 5.65 8.79 9.70
CA ASP A 168 7.01 9.14 9.27
C ASP A 168 7.87 7.88 9.11
N LEU A 169 7.76 6.93 10.05
CA LEU A 169 8.45 5.64 9.97
C LEU A 169 8.04 4.87 8.70
N LEU A 170 6.74 4.82 8.39
CA LEU A 170 6.24 4.19 7.18
C LEU A 170 6.84 4.85 5.93
N HIS A 171 6.94 6.18 5.90
CA HIS A 171 7.57 6.91 4.79
C HIS A 171 9.06 6.59 4.69
N THR A 172 9.80 6.62 5.80
CA THR A 172 11.23 6.28 5.84
C THR A 172 11.49 4.86 5.35
N VAL A 173 10.73 3.87 5.82
CA VAL A 173 10.84 2.47 5.38
C VAL A 173 10.52 2.35 3.88
N THR A 174 9.47 3.05 3.43
CA THR A 174 9.07 3.04 2.00
C THR A 174 10.15 3.62 1.10
N GLU A 175 10.74 4.75 1.48
CA GLU A 175 11.82 5.40 0.73
C GLU A 175 13.05 4.50 0.67
N ARG A 176 13.50 3.98 1.81
CA ARG A 176 14.62 3.04 1.91
C ARG A 176 14.46 1.83 1.00
N HIS A 177 13.29 1.19 1.00
CA HIS A 177 13.07 0.04 0.11
C HIS A 177 12.94 0.42 -1.36
N THR A 178 12.41 1.61 -1.65
CA THR A 178 12.33 2.10 -3.04
C THR A 178 13.73 2.27 -3.61
N GLU A 179 14.63 2.95 -2.89
CA GLU A 179 16.04 3.14 -3.28
C GLU A 179 16.75 1.80 -3.47
N GLN A 180 16.69 0.93 -2.45
CA GLN A 180 17.35 -0.38 -2.49
C GLN A 180 16.86 -1.24 -3.64
N LEU A 181 15.57 -1.18 -3.98
CA LEU A 181 15.02 -1.99 -5.07
C LEU A 181 15.32 -1.39 -6.44
N LEU A 182 15.36 -0.06 -6.56
CA LEU A 182 15.82 0.64 -7.78
C LEU A 182 17.28 0.32 -8.05
N GLU A 183 18.15 0.40 -7.05
CA GLU A 183 19.56 0.05 -7.16
C GLU A 183 19.74 -1.40 -7.64
N ARG A 184 19.01 -2.36 -7.06
CA ARG A 184 19.07 -3.78 -7.50
C ARG A 184 18.54 -4.01 -8.90
N THR A 185 17.57 -3.21 -9.35
CA THR A 185 16.85 -3.42 -10.62
C THR A 185 17.54 -2.71 -11.79
N ILE A 186 18.05 -1.50 -11.55
CA ILE A 186 18.60 -0.59 -12.57
C ILE A 186 20.12 -0.44 -12.43
N GLY A 187 20.64 -0.50 -11.20
CA GLY A 187 22.05 -0.26 -10.84
C GLY A 187 22.23 0.99 -9.98
N HIS A 188 23.44 1.19 -9.44
CA HIS A 188 23.79 2.33 -8.57
C HIS A 188 23.60 3.71 -9.22
N ASP A 189 23.62 3.79 -10.55
CA ASP A 189 23.48 5.04 -11.31
C ASP A 189 22.01 5.46 -11.53
N TRP A 190 21.03 4.79 -10.91
CA TRP A 190 19.61 5.01 -11.19
C TRP A 190 19.17 6.47 -10.94
N GLU A 191 19.71 7.14 -9.93
CA GLU A 191 19.41 8.55 -9.62
C GLU A 191 19.84 9.47 -10.76
N ARG A 192 21.10 9.34 -11.20
CA ARG A 192 21.62 10.10 -12.35
C ARG A 192 20.78 9.86 -13.60
N LEU A 193 20.40 8.60 -13.86
CA LEU A 193 19.54 8.27 -15.01
C LEU A 193 18.14 8.86 -14.88
N HIS A 194 17.61 9.00 -13.67
CA HIS A 194 16.32 9.62 -13.42
C HIS A 194 16.37 11.13 -13.65
N ASP A 195 17.39 11.81 -13.12
CA ASP A 195 17.61 13.24 -13.27
C ASP A 195 17.81 13.62 -14.74
N GLU A 196 18.65 12.87 -15.47
CA GLU A 196 18.89 13.06 -16.91
C GLU A 196 17.59 12.93 -17.74
N ARG A 197 16.62 12.13 -17.27
CA ARG A 197 15.30 11.94 -17.91
C ARG A 197 14.25 12.95 -17.47
N ASN A 198 14.40 13.54 -16.28
CA ASN A 198 13.42 14.45 -15.68
C ASN A 198 14.08 15.77 -15.22
N PRO A 199 14.75 16.51 -16.12
CA PRO A 199 15.56 17.68 -15.76
C PRO A 199 14.74 18.82 -15.10
N THR A 200 13.43 18.88 -15.35
CA THR A 200 12.51 19.87 -14.78
C THR A 200 12.00 19.54 -13.37
N GLN A 201 12.05 18.27 -12.92
CA GLN A 201 11.63 17.90 -11.55
C GLN A 201 12.70 18.23 -10.50
N ALA A 202 13.98 18.24 -10.89
CA ALA A 202 15.10 18.58 -10.01
C ALA A 202 15.04 20.05 -9.51
N GLU A 203 14.39 20.95 -10.25
CA GLU A 203 14.21 22.36 -9.84
C GLU A 203 13.01 22.55 -8.88
N ASP A 204 11.94 21.76 -9.03
CA ASP A 204 10.72 21.85 -8.20
C ASP A 204 10.84 21.10 -6.86
N ASP A 205 11.63 20.02 -6.77
CA ASP A 205 11.88 19.30 -5.51
C ASP A 205 12.67 20.15 -4.48
N LEU A 206 13.35 21.20 -4.93
CA LEU A 206 13.95 22.23 -4.06
C LEU A 206 12.92 23.23 -3.50
N ALA A 207 11.67 23.19 -3.97
CA ALA A 207 10.68 24.22 -3.70
C ALA A 207 9.21 23.74 -3.75
N SER A 208 8.74 22.75 -2.95
CA SER A 208 7.40 22.77 -2.30
C SER A 208 6.91 21.45 -1.66
N PRO A 209 5.90 21.52 -0.74
CA PRO A 209 5.54 20.45 0.20
C PRO A 209 4.53 19.43 -0.34
N SER A 210 4.47 18.30 0.37
CA SER A 210 3.60 17.12 0.21
C SER A 210 2.18 17.42 -0.28
N PHE A 211 1.81 16.88 -1.45
CA PHE A 211 0.44 16.89 -1.98
C PHE A 211 -0.41 15.76 -1.39
N ASP A 212 -1.48 16.15 -0.69
CA ASP A 212 -2.55 15.28 -0.20
C ASP A 212 -3.64 15.18 -1.29
N ILE A 213 -3.80 14.00 -1.91
CA ILE A 213 -4.89 13.76 -2.88
C ILE A 213 -6.01 13.00 -2.16
N SER A 214 -7.07 13.74 -1.83
CA SER A 214 -8.32 13.18 -1.34
C SER A 214 -9.10 12.52 -2.48
N PHE A 215 -9.32 11.20 -2.38
CA PHE A 215 -10.47 10.58 -3.03
C PHE A 215 -11.59 10.46 -1.99
N ASP A 216 -12.65 11.24 -2.17
CA ASP A 216 -13.95 11.06 -1.53
C ASP A 216 -14.71 9.93 -2.24
N LEU A 217 -14.90 8.81 -1.52
CA LEU A 217 -15.88 7.76 -1.80
C LEU A 217 -16.48 7.23 -0.49
#